data_AF-A0A7Y3EN98-F1
#
_entry.id   AF-A0A7Y3EN98-F1
#
_cell.length_a   1.000
_cell.length_b   1.000
_cell.length_c   1.000
_cell.angle_alpha   90.00
_cell.angle_beta   90.00
_cell.angle_gamma   90.00
#
_symmetry.space_group_name_H-M   'P 1'
#
loop_
_entity.id
_entity.type
_entity.pdbx_description
1 polymer ?
#
loop_
_entity_poly.entity_id
_entity_poly.type
_entity_poly.pdbx_seq_one_letter_code
_entity_poly.pdbx_strand_id
1 'polypeptide(L)'
;MAKDLTLVWKASEEPRLEGYKIYFSVDLPGPPYDGLHPFYPHSDSPIDVGNVTEYTLHDLEEGVIYYFVVTAYDSEGHESGYSNQVSTADFDNPDEFR
;
A
#
# COMPACT_ATOMS: atom_id res chain seq x y z
N MET A 1 5.12 8.89 17.86
CA MET A 1 3.84 8.17 18.07
C MET A 1 3.65 7.26 16.88
N ALA A 2 2.96 6.14 17.04
CA ALA A 2 2.65 5.23 15.93
C ALA A 2 1.30 5.62 15.32
N LYS A 3 1.20 5.59 13.98
CA LYS A 3 -0.07 5.77 13.27
C LYS A 3 -0.54 4.46 12.66
N ASP A 4 -1.86 4.30 12.63
CA ASP A 4 -2.53 3.22 11.92
C ASP A 4 -3.17 3.78 10.66
N LEU A 5 -3.04 3.06 9.54
CA LEU A 5 -3.67 3.41 8.28
C LEU A 5 -4.46 2.22 7.75
N THR A 6 -5.76 2.41 7.58
CA THR A 6 -6.63 1.42 6.93
C THR A 6 -6.73 1.73 5.44
N LEU A 7 -6.23 0.82 4.62
CA LEU A 7 -6.39 0.81 3.17
C LEU A 7 -7.64 0.02 2.82
N VAL A 8 -8.47 0.57 1.94
CA VAL A 8 -9.66 -0.09 1.40
C VAL A 8 -9.66 0.08 -0.12
N TRP A 9 -9.86 -1.00 -0.84
CA TRP A 9 -9.89 -1.00 -2.31
C TRP A 9 -11.10 -1.77 -2.84
N LYS A 10 -11.47 -1.47 -4.09
CA LYS A 10 -12.50 -2.24 -4.79
C LYS A 10 -11.90 -3.57 -5.24
N ALA A 11 -12.66 -4.66 -5.02
CA ALA A 11 -12.26 -5.96 -5.53
C ALA A 11 -12.03 -5.95 -7.06
N SER A 12 -10.96 -6.60 -7.52
CA SER A 12 -10.68 -6.84 -8.94
C SER A 12 -11.75 -7.77 -9.52
N GLU A 13 -12.17 -7.52 -10.76
CA GLU A 13 -13.18 -8.34 -11.46
C GLU A 13 -12.57 -9.59 -12.12
N GLU A 14 -11.40 -10.01 -11.64
CA GLU A 14 -10.66 -11.15 -12.18
C GLU A 14 -11.25 -12.48 -11.70
N PRO A 15 -11.65 -13.38 -12.63
CA PRO A 15 -12.34 -14.62 -12.28
C PRO A 15 -11.46 -15.63 -11.55
N ARG A 16 -10.14 -15.44 -11.58
CA ARG A 16 -9.15 -16.29 -10.90
C ARG A 16 -8.41 -15.56 -9.78
N LEU A 17 -8.98 -14.46 -9.28
CA LEU A 17 -8.41 -13.71 -8.17
C LEU A 17 -8.17 -14.64 -6.96
N GLU A 18 -6.91 -14.75 -6.56
CA GLU A 18 -6.49 -15.53 -5.40
C GLU A 18 -6.22 -14.61 -4.21
N GLY A 19 -5.71 -13.40 -4.45
CA GLY A 19 -5.50 -12.42 -3.39
C GLY A 19 -4.93 -11.10 -3.86
N TYR A 20 -4.47 -10.31 -2.90
CA TYR A 20 -3.86 -8.99 -3.13
C TYR A 20 -2.53 -8.87 -2.42
N LYS A 21 -1.66 -8.05 -3.01
CA LYS A 21 -0.40 -7.63 -2.42
C LYS A 21 -0.37 -6.12 -2.29
N ILE A 22 0.06 -5.64 -1.14
CA ILE A 22 0.25 -4.21 -0.88
C ILE A 22 1.73 -3.92 -1.08
N TYR A 23 2.03 -3.05 -2.04
CA TYR A 23 3.35 -2.52 -2.23
C TYR A 23 3.41 -1.10 -1.65
N PHE A 24 4.52 -0.77 -1.03
CA PHE A 24 4.72 0.57 -0.51
C PHE A 24 6.16 1.05 -0.60
N SER A 25 6.30 2.37 -0.61
CA SER A 25 7.58 3.08 -0.57
C SER A 25 7.51 4.21 0.44
N VAL A 26 8.66 4.56 1.00
CA VAL A 26 8.80 5.62 1.99
C VAL A 26 9.48 6.81 1.33
N ASP A 27 8.91 8.01 1.45
CA ASP A 27 9.42 9.29 0.94
C ASP A 27 9.72 9.33 -0.58
N LEU A 28 9.36 8.28 -1.32
CA LEU A 28 9.62 8.12 -2.74
C LEU A 28 8.31 7.82 -3.48
N PRO A 29 7.73 8.79 -4.21
CA PRO A 29 6.56 8.54 -5.03
C PRO A 29 6.93 7.77 -6.31
N GLY A 30 6.07 6.82 -6.68
CA GLY A 30 6.21 6.08 -7.93
C GLY A 30 7.10 4.85 -7.82
N PRO A 31 7.16 4.03 -8.89
CA PRO A 31 7.92 2.80 -8.88
C PRO A 31 9.44 3.04 -8.86
N PRO A 32 10.20 2.09 -8.29
CA PRO A 32 9.70 0.83 -7.75
C PRO A 32 9.24 0.95 -6.28
N TYR A 33 8.12 0.28 -5.96
CA TYR A 33 7.53 0.24 -4.61
C TYR A 33 8.10 -0.95 -3.81
N ASP A 34 9.42 -1.12 -3.85
CA ASP A 34 10.11 -2.30 -3.31
C ASP A 34 10.48 -2.16 -1.82
N GLY A 35 9.97 -1.14 -1.13
CA GLY A 35 10.26 -0.90 0.29
C GLY A 35 11.72 -0.55 0.57
N LEU A 36 12.58 -0.49 -0.44
CA LEU A 36 13.99 -0.19 -0.24
C LEU A 36 14.18 1.30 -0.01
N HIS A 37 14.19 1.70 1.26
CA HIS A 37 14.58 3.05 1.64
C HIS A 37 15.93 3.03 2.38
N PRO A 38 16.92 3.85 1.97
CA PRO A 38 18.25 3.86 2.58
C PRO A 38 18.25 4.22 4.08
N PHE A 39 17.18 4.85 4.56
CA PHE A 39 17.01 5.22 5.97
C PHE A 39 15.95 4.41 6.73
N TYR A 40 15.11 3.62 6.04
CA TYR A 40 14.05 2.81 6.68
C TYR A 40 14.18 1.33 6.28
N PRO A 41 15.04 0.55 6.96
CA PRO A 41 15.37 -0.83 6.56
C PRO A 41 14.28 -1.88 6.88
N HIS A 42 13.03 -1.47 7.08
CA HIS A 42 11.94 -2.32 7.59
C HIS A 42 10.65 -2.23 6.77
N SER A 43 10.70 -1.75 5.52
CA SER A 43 9.51 -1.83 4.67
C SER A 43 9.48 -3.21 4.02
N ASP A 44 8.84 -4.18 4.69
CA ASP A 44 8.50 -5.51 4.16
C ASP A 44 7.51 -5.40 2.99
N SER A 45 7.93 -4.79 1.87
CA SER A 45 7.15 -4.67 0.64
C SER A 45 7.62 -5.70 -0.40
N PRO A 46 6.71 -6.42 -1.09
CA PRO A 46 5.26 -6.41 -0.91
C PRO A 46 4.78 -7.19 0.31
N ILE A 47 3.67 -6.75 0.91
CA ILE A 47 2.91 -7.48 1.92
C ILE A 47 1.81 -8.27 1.22
N ASP A 48 1.84 -9.60 1.33
CA ASP A 48 0.72 -10.45 0.90
C ASP A 48 -0.40 -10.39 1.95
N VAL A 49 -1.56 -9.90 1.55
CA VAL A 49 -2.73 -9.76 2.42
C VAL A 49 -3.82 -10.79 2.13
N GLY A 50 -3.60 -11.67 1.16
CA GLY A 50 -4.57 -12.65 0.69
C GLY A 50 -5.81 -12.01 0.06
N ASN A 51 -6.93 -12.74 0.06
CA ASN A 51 -8.19 -12.33 -0.57
C ASN A 51 -9.02 -11.40 0.33
N VAL A 52 -8.48 -10.21 0.61
CA VAL A 52 -9.16 -9.14 1.35
C VAL A 52 -9.28 -7.89 0.50
N THR A 53 -10.25 -7.04 0.84
CA THR A 53 -10.42 -5.71 0.21
C THR A 53 -10.15 -4.56 1.19
N GLU A 54 -9.73 -4.91 2.40
CA GLU A 54 -9.35 -3.98 3.45
C GLU A 54 -8.15 -4.53 4.20
N TYR A 55 -7.21 -3.65 4.56
CA TYR A 55 -6.06 -4.01 5.39
C TYR A 55 -5.61 -2.80 6.21
N THR A 56 -5.29 -3.04 7.49
CA THR A 56 -4.78 -2.00 8.37
C THR A 56 -3.30 -2.19 8.60
N LEU A 57 -2.51 -1.20 8.21
CA LEU A 57 -1.12 -1.07 8.56
C LEU A 57 -1.01 -0.40 9.93
N HIS A 58 -0.19 -1.00 10.78
CA HIS A 58 0.07 -0.52 12.13
C HIS A 58 1.51 -0.03 12.22
N ASP A 59 1.81 0.75 13.25
CA ASP A 59 3.18 1.19 13.57
C ASP A 59 3.84 2.04 12.48
N LEU A 60 3.05 2.82 11.72
CA LEU A 60 3.59 3.78 10.78
C LEU A 60 4.24 4.94 11.53
N GLU A 61 5.43 5.35 11.07
CA GLU A 61 6.18 6.42 11.69
C GLU A 61 5.54 7.77 11.40
N GLU A 62 5.30 8.55 12.46
CA GLU A 62 4.70 9.87 12.34
C GLU A 62 5.67 10.87 11.68
N GLY A 63 5.17 11.67 10.74
CA GLY A 63 5.97 12.63 9.97
C GLY A 63 6.66 12.02 8.75
N VAL A 64 6.47 10.72 8.50
CA VAL A 64 6.97 10.02 7.32
C VAL A 64 5.86 9.86 6.28
N ILE A 65 6.17 10.16 5.02
CA ILE A 65 5.22 10.00 3.92
C ILE A 65 5.39 8.60 3.33
N TYR A 66 4.36 7.78 3.47
CA TYR A 66 4.30 6.47 2.85
C TYR A 66 3.42 6.54 1.62
N TYR A 67 3.80 5.84 0.57
CA TYR A 67 3.01 5.67 -0.64
C TYR A 67 2.62 4.21 -0.79
N PHE A 68 1.35 3.93 -1.06
CA PHE A 68 0.81 2.58 -1.18
C PHE A 68 0.17 2.36 -2.54
N VAL A 69 0.39 1.19 -3.10
CA VAL A 69 -0.35 0.65 -4.24
C VAL A 69 -0.71 -0.81 -3.96
N VAL A 70 -1.77 -1.29 -4.58
CA VAL A 70 -2.25 -2.67 -4.45
C VAL A 70 -2.18 -3.34 -5.81
N THR A 71 -1.72 -4.59 -5.86
CA THR A 71 -1.89 -5.48 -7.01
C THR A 71 -2.81 -6.62 -6.62
N ALA A 72 -3.60 -7.10 -7.58
CA ALA A 72 -4.30 -8.37 -7.47
C ALA A 72 -3.39 -9.46 -8.04
N TYR A 73 -3.49 -10.70 -7.56
CA TYR A 73 -2.83 -11.84 -8.18
C TYR A 73 -3.76 -13.04 -8.35
N ASP A 74 -3.53 -13.80 -9.41
CA ASP A 74 -4.29 -15.01 -9.70
C ASP A 74 -3.67 -16.28 -9.10
N SER A 75 -4.39 -17.41 -9.20
CA SER A 75 -3.92 -18.72 -8.70
C SER A 75 -2.63 -19.24 -9.37
N GLU A 76 -2.26 -18.67 -10.52
CA GLU A 76 -1.01 -18.99 -11.24
C GLU A 76 0.13 -18.05 -10.79
N GLY A 77 -0.17 -17.06 -9.95
CA GLY A 77 0.77 -16.08 -9.42
C GLY A 77 1.00 -14.88 -10.34
N HIS A 78 0.18 -14.70 -11.38
CA HIS A 78 0.28 -13.49 -12.21
C HIS A 78 -0.32 -12.30 -11.48
N GLU A 79 0.44 -11.21 -11.41
CA GLU A 79 -0.02 -9.97 -10.79
C GLU A 79 -0.62 -9.02 -11.82
N SER A 80 -1.66 -8.29 -11.41
CA SER A 80 -2.22 -7.17 -12.15
C SER A 80 -1.23 -6.00 -12.20
N GLY A 81 -1.56 -4.97 -12.99
CA GLY A 81 -0.92 -3.67 -12.83
C GLY A 81 -1.19 -3.05 -11.45
N TYR A 82 -0.38 -2.07 -11.05
CA TYR A 82 -0.59 -1.29 -9.84
C TYR A 82 -1.95 -0.57 -9.87
N SER A 83 -2.62 -0.52 -8.70
CA SER A 83 -3.77 0.36 -8.48
C SER A 83 -3.39 1.84 -8.57
N ASN A 84 -4.36 2.71 -8.34
CA ASN A 84 -4.05 4.09 -8.00
C ASN A 84 -3.17 4.12 -6.73
N GLN A 85 -2.19 5.01 -6.74
CA GLN A 85 -1.33 5.28 -5.59
C GLN A 85 -2.08 6.16 -4.59
N VAL A 86 -1.89 5.87 -3.31
CA VAL A 86 -2.38 6.69 -2.19
C VAL A 86 -1.21 6.99 -1.26
N SER A 87 -1.23 8.11 -0.54
CA SER A 87 -0.16 8.45 0.39
C SER A 87 -0.68 8.81 1.78
N THR A 88 0.14 8.65 2.83
CA THR A 88 -0.23 9.14 4.16
C THR A 88 -0.43 10.66 4.18
N ALA A 89 0.27 11.40 3.32
CA ALA A 89 0.10 12.85 3.20
C ALA A 89 -1.32 13.26 2.76
N ASP A 90 -2.02 12.41 1.99
CA ASP A 90 -3.43 12.63 1.63
C ASP A 90 -4.36 12.56 2.85
N PHE A 91 -3.96 11.82 3.88
CA PHE A 91 -4.75 11.61 5.11
C PHE A 91 -4.26 12.45 6.29
N ASP A 92 -3.00 12.90 6.26
CA ASP A 92 -2.35 13.69 7.32
C ASP A 92 -2.66 15.19 7.24
N ASN A 93 -3.33 15.63 6.17
CA ASN A 93 -3.63 17.04 5.93
C ASN A 93 -5.13 17.33 6.16
N PRO A 94 -5.61 17.42 7.42
CA PRO A 94 -7.00 17.78 7.71
C PRO A 94 -7.34 19.24 7.38
N ASP A 95 -6.38 20.05 6.91
CA ASP A 95 -6.48 21.51 6.84
C ASP A 95 -6.60 22.12 5.43
N GLU A 96 -6.58 21.34 4.33
CA GLU A 96 -6.64 21.89 2.95
C GLU A 96 -7.98 21.76 2.22
N PHE A 97 -9.10 21.69 2.95
CA PHE A 97 -10.41 22.11 2.42
C PHE A 97 -10.94 23.31 3.20
N ARG A 98 -10.43 24.51 2.87
CA ARG A 98 -11.09 25.79 3.17
C ARG A 98 -11.51 26.49 1.89
#